data_AF-A0A220VES4-F1
#
_entry.id   AF-A0A220VES4-F1
#
_cell.length_a   1.000
_cell.length_b   1.000
_cell.length_c   1.000
_cell.angle_alpha   90.00
_cell.angle_beta   90.00
_cell.angle_gamma   90.00
#
_symmetry.space_group_name_H-M   'P 1'
#
loop_
_entity.id
_entity.type
_entity.pdbx_description
1 polymer ?
#
loop_
_entity_poly.entity_id
_entity_poly.type
_entity_poly.pdbx_seq_one_letter_code
_entity_poly.pdbx_strand_id
1 'polypeptide(L)'
;MEALGAAGLSMSAFAIVRDVFDGENSAKIYGIINGMLALSPILGPIIGVALITRYPWYSTFYFLACLSILTGLVFKVWGKESLDKANRTGFSWSIFSRYMIIIKSIHFWSFTLPAVAGMSSFFALFSITPYIIESLGLPKVTIVYSFGTVGLSFMLGSF
;
A
#
# COMPACT_ATOMS: atom_id res chain seq x y z
N MET A 1 -5.62 -14.82 2.97
CA MET A 1 -6.48 -13.79 3.59
C MET A 1 -5.78 -12.45 3.73
N GLU A 2 -4.46 -12.41 3.93
CA GLU A 2 -3.67 -11.16 4.09
C GLU A 2 -3.86 -10.16 2.94
N ALA A 3 -3.86 -10.63 1.69
CA ALA A 3 -4.06 -9.78 0.51
C ALA A 3 -5.43 -9.06 0.48
N LEU A 4 -6.49 -9.76 0.89
CA LEU A 4 -7.84 -9.17 0.98
C LEU A 4 -7.89 -8.09 2.06
N GLY A 5 -7.24 -8.33 3.20
CA GLY A 5 -7.12 -7.34 4.27
C GLY A 5 -6.35 -6.10 3.82
N ALA A 6 -5.19 -6.28 3.17
CA ALA A 6 -4.37 -5.17 2.67
C ALA A 6 -5.12 -4.30 1.66
N ALA A 7 -5.80 -4.91 0.68
CA ALA A 7 -6.57 -4.20 -0.33
C ALA A 7 -7.77 -3.46 0.29
N GLY A 8 -8.54 -4.16 1.14
CA GLY A 8 -9.72 -3.59 1.80
C GLY A 8 -9.37 -2.39 2.67
N LEU A 9 -8.36 -2.53 3.54
CA LEU A 9 -7.91 -1.45 4.42
C LEU A 9 -7.39 -0.24 3.65
N SER A 10 -6.62 -0.46 2.58
CA SER A 10 -6.09 0.63 1.74
C SER A 10 -7.23 1.43 1.09
N MET A 11 -8.22 0.74 0.52
CA MET A 11 -9.37 1.38 -0.10
C MET A 11 -10.24 2.10 0.94
N SER A 12 -10.48 1.49 2.10
CA SER A 12 -11.24 2.10 3.20
C SER A 12 -10.55 3.36 3.73
N ALA A 13 -9.22 3.37 3.86
CA ALA A 13 -8.49 4.56 4.30
C ALA A 13 -8.70 5.75 3.35
N PHE A 14 -8.56 5.52 2.03
CA PHE A 14 -8.81 6.57 1.05
C PHE A 14 -10.27 7.01 0.96
N ALA A 15 -11.22 6.09 1.20
CA ALA A 15 -12.64 6.41 1.29
C ALA A 15 -12.94 7.30 2.51
N ILE A 16 -12.41 6.97 3.69
CA ILE A 16 -12.56 7.77 4.91
C ILE A 16 -12.04 9.20 4.69
N VAL A 17 -10.88 9.36 4.04
CA VAL A 17 -10.33 10.69 3.74
C VAL A 17 -11.24 11.49 2.82
N ARG A 18 -11.81 10.84 1.80
CA ARG A 18 -12.77 11.47 0.89
C ARG A 18 -14.08 11.82 1.57
N ASP A 19 -14.51 11.04 2.55
CA ASP A 19 -15.77 11.25 3.26
C ASP A 19 -15.65 12.34 4.35
N VAL A 20 -14.46 12.53 4.94
CA VAL A 20 -14.23 13.47 6.07
C VAL A 20 -13.69 14.84 5.63
N PHE A 21 -12.96 14.91 4.52
CA PHE A 21 -12.30 16.14 4.07
C PHE A 21 -12.83 16.60 2.72
N ASP A 22 -13.18 17.88 2.62
CA ASP A 22 -13.57 18.54 1.38
C ASP A 22 -12.44 19.41 0.78
N GLY A 23 -12.35 19.40 -0.56
CA GLY A 23 -11.53 20.32 -1.36
C GLY A 23 -10.03 20.28 -1.07
N GLU A 24 -9.47 21.43 -0.70
CA GLU A 24 -8.02 21.62 -0.54
C GLU A 24 -7.43 20.82 0.64
N ASN A 25 -8.23 20.54 1.67
CA ASN A 25 -7.78 19.75 2.81
C ASN A 25 -7.58 18.28 2.46
N SER A 26 -8.40 17.73 1.56
CA SER A 26 -8.23 16.35 1.08
C SER A 26 -6.90 16.21 0.34
N ALA A 27 -6.52 17.18 -0.50
CA ALA A 27 -5.24 17.17 -1.20
C ALA A 27 -4.03 17.14 -0.24
N LYS A 28 -4.08 17.92 0.85
CA LYS A 28 -3.03 17.91 1.90
C LYS A 28 -2.93 16.56 2.59
N ILE A 29 -4.08 15.97 2.97
CA ILE A 29 -4.11 14.64 3.61
C ILE A 29 -3.64 13.55 2.65
N TYR A 30 -4.05 13.59 1.37
CA TYR A 30 -3.55 12.67 0.35
C TYR A 30 -2.03 12.78 0.19
N GLY A 31 -1.46 13.99 0.23
CA GLY A 31 -0.01 14.20 0.21
C GLY A 31 0.70 13.52 1.38
N ILE A 32 0.16 13.65 2.60
CA ILE A 32 0.70 12.97 3.80
C ILE A 32 0.63 11.45 3.64
N ILE A 33 -0.52 10.92 3.19
CA ILE A 33 -0.71 9.48 2.99
C ILE A 33 0.25 8.95 1.93
N ASN A 34 0.39 9.63 0.79
CA ASN A 34 1.30 9.25 -0.27
C ASN A 34 2.77 9.28 0.21
N GLY A 35 3.14 10.27 1.02
CA GLY A 35 4.46 10.32 1.67
C GLY A 35 4.71 9.13 2.60
N MET A 36 3.72 8.75 3.40
CA MET A 36 3.82 7.54 4.24
C MET A 36 3.92 6.26 3.40
N LEU A 37 3.15 6.17 2.31
CA LEU A 37 3.21 5.04 1.38
C LEU A 37 4.56 4.95 0.66
N ALA A 38 5.18 6.09 0.34
CA ALA A 38 6.52 6.16 -0.26
C ALA A 38 7.62 5.68 0.70
N LEU A 39 7.45 5.89 2.02
CA LEU A 39 8.39 5.44 3.04
C LEU A 39 8.23 3.94 3.38
N SER A 40 7.02 3.39 3.21
CA SER A 40 6.70 1.99 3.47
C SER A 40 7.68 0.97 2.85
N PRO A 41 8.01 1.03 1.54
CA PRO A 41 8.94 0.09 0.91
C PRO A 41 10.39 0.21 1.37
N ILE A 42 10.77 1.31 2.05
CA ILE A 42 12.09 1.48 2.65
C ILE A 42 12.11 0.81 4.03
N LEU A 43 11.09 1.09 4.84
CA LEU A 43 10.98 0.57 6.20
C LEU A 43 10.76 -0.95 6.22
N GLY A 44 9.96 -1.48 5.30
CA GLY A 44 9.61 -2.90 5.23
C GLY A 44 10.84 -3.82 5.18
N PRO A 45 11.73 -3.68 4.19
CA PRO A 45 12.94 -4.48 4.10
C PRO A 45 13.93 -4.26 5.24
N ILE A 46 14.08 -3.04 5.76
CA ILE A 46 14.97 -2.77 6.90
C ILE A 46 14.52 -3.58 8.12
N ILE A 47 13.22 -3.51 8.45
CA ILE A 47 12.64 -4.26 9.56
C ILE A 47 12.71 -5.77 9.27
N GLY A 48 12.37 -6.20 8.06
CA GLY A 48 12.39 -7.61 7.65
C GLY A 48 13.79 -8.24 7.74
N VAL A 49 14.82 -7.55 7.24
CA VAL A 49 16.22 -8.00 7.33
C VAL A 49 16.69 -8.01 8.79
N ALA A 50 16.32 -7.01 9.59
CA ALA A 50 16.67 -6.98 11.02
C ALA A 50 16.02 -8.13 11.81
N LEU A 51 14.79 -8.52 11.46
CA LEU A 51 14.10 -9.66 12.08
C LEU A 51 14.73 -10.99 11.67
N ILE A 52 14.91 -11.24 10.37
CA ILE A 52 15.39 -12.53 9.88
C ILE A 52 16.88 -12.81 10.18
N THR A 53 17.64 -11.77 10.50
CA THR A 53 19.06 -11.92 10.92
C THR A 53 19.19 -12.35 12.38
N ARG A 54 18.18 -12.08 13.23
CA ARG A 54 18.21 -12.37 14.67
C ARG A 54 17.23 -13.46 15.10
N TYR A 55 16.14 -13.64 14.34
CA TYR A 55 15.03 -14.52 14.67
C TYR A 55 14.66 -15.43 13.50
N PRO A 56 13.93 -16.52 13.76
CA PRO A 56 13.40 -17.39 12.72
C PRO A 56 12.39 -16.67 11.81
N TRP A 57 12.19 -17.21 10.60
CA TRP A 57 11.33 -16.61 9.57
C TRP A 57 9.88 -16.34 10.01
N TYR A 58 9.33 -17.14 10.93
CA TYR A 58 7.97 -16.96 11.43
C TYR A 58 7.79 -15.73 12.34
N SER A 59 8.88 -15.14 12.83
CA SER A 59 8.85 -13.93 13.66
C SER A 59 8.25 -12.72 12.91
N THR A 60 8.41 -12.66 11.59
CA THR A 60 7.81 -11.61 10.74
C THR A 60 6.28 -11.64 10.81
N PHE A 61 5.68 -12.83 10.83
CA PHE A 61 4.22 -12.97 10.92
C PHE A 61 3.70 -12.53 12.29
N TYR A 62 4.39 -12.90 13.37
CA TYR A 62 4.03 -12.42 14.72
C TYR A 62 4.17 -10.91 14.85
N PHE A 63 5.22 -10.32 14.25
CA PHE A 63 5.40 -8.87 14.23
C PHE A 63 4.23 -8.17 13.52
N LEU A 64 3.86 -8.63 12.32
CA LEU A 64 2.74 -8.09 11.57
C LEU A 64 1.38 -8.30 12.27
N ALA A 65 1.20 -9.43 12.95
CA ALA A 65 0.00 -9.71 13.74
C ALA A 65 -0.13 -8.73 14.92
N CYS A 66 0.94 -8.53 15.69
CA CYS A 66 0.97 -7.55 16.77
C CYS A 66 0.70 -6.13 16.26
N LEU A 67 1.31 -5.75 15.14
CA LEU A 67 1.08 -4.46 14.50
C LEU A 67 -0.39 -4.27 14.10
N SER A 68 -1.01 -5.29 13.53
CA SER A 68 -2.41 -5.28 13.11
C SER A 68 -3.37 -5.17 14.31
N ILE A 69 -3.07 -5.83 15.42
CA ILE A 69 -3.84 -5.71 16.66
C ILE A 69 -3.72 -4.29 17.22
N LEU A 70 -2.50 -3.74 17.26
CA LEU A 70 -2.25 -2.40 17.77
C LEU A 70 -3.01 -1.34 16.96
N THR A 71 -2.89 -1.38 15.63
CA THR A 71 -3.61 -0.43 14.75
C THR A 71 -5.12 -0.62 14.83
N GLY A 72 -5.59 -1.86 14.95
CA GLY A 72 -7.01 -2.15 15.18
C GLY A 72 -7.55 -1.60 16.50
N LEU A 73 -6.76 -1.68 17.59
CA LEU A 73 -7.11 -1.08 18.87
C LEU A 73 -7.15 0.44 18.80
N VAL A 74 -6.16 1.06 18.15
CA VAL A 74 -6.11 2.50 17.92
C VAL A 74 -7.34 2.95 17.14
N PHE A 75 -7.70 2.25 16.05
CA PHE A 75 -8.89 2.55 15.28
C PHE A 75 -10.18 2.32 16.06
N LYS A 76 -10.24 1.31 16.94
CA LYS A 76 -11.41 1.08 17.80
C LYS A 76 -11.63 2.23 18.80
N VAL A 77 -10.55 2.85 19.29
CA VAL A 77 -10.62 3.91 20.31
C VAL A 77 -10.81 5.30 19.67
N TRP A 78 -10.18 5.57 18.53
CA TRP A 78 -10.19 6.90 17.89
C TRP A 78 -10.89 6.97 16.54
N GLY A 79 -11.21 5.83 15.93
CA GLY A 79 -11.97 5.76 14.68
C GLY A 79 -13.39 6.24 14.91
N LYS A 80 -13.74 7.36 14.28
CA LYS A 80 -15.11 7.83 14.17
C LYS A 80 -15.68 7.34 12.84
N GLU A 81 -16.97 7.00 12.83
CA GLU A 81 -17.70 6.69 11.60
C GLU A 81 -17.56 7.89 10.65
N SER A 82 -16.95 7.66 9.48
CA SER A 82 -16.69 8.71 8.49
C SER A 82 -17.91 9.06 7.65
N LEU A 83 -18.85 8.12 7.49
CA LEU A 83 -19.99 8.25 6.61
C LEU A 83 -21.28 8.45 7.41
N ASP A 84 -21.96 9.59 7.17
CA ASP A 84 -23.28 9.83 7.74
C ASP A 84 -24.28 8.76 7.30
N LYS A 85 -25.16 8.32 8.22
CA LYS A 85 -26.18 7.30 7.95
C LYS A 85 -27.08 7.67 6.77
N ALA A 86 -27.30 8.97 6.54
CA ALA A 86 -28.09 9.50 5.45
C ALA A 86 -27.47 9.28 4.05
N ASN A 87 -26.14 9.17 3.97
CA ASN A 87 -25.41 9.01 2.70
C ASN A 87 -25.08 7.54 2.38
N ARG A 88 -25.58 6.60 3.19
CA ARG A 88 -25.38 5.16 2.98
C ARG A 88 -26.14 4.71 1.75
N THR A 89 -25.42 4.28 0.73
CA THR A 89 -26.02 3.63 -0.44
C THR A 89 -26.08 2.12 -0.18
N GLY A 90 -27.26 1.52 -0.36
CA GLY A 90 -27.44 0.07 -0.28
C GLY A 90 -26.68 -0.64 -1.39
N PHE A 91 -26.19 -1.85 -1.11
CA PHE A 91 -25.56 -2.68 -2.12
C PHE A 91 -26.54 -2.96 -3.27
N SER A 92 -26.15 -2.61 -4.49
CA SER A 92 -26.95 -2.82 -5.69
C SER A 92 -26.12 -3.48 -6.78
N TRP A 93 -26.70 -4.50 -7.41
CA TRP A 93 -26.10 -5.20 -8.57
C TRP A 93 -25.89 -4.27 -9.77
N SER A 94 -26.54 -3.11 -9.81
CA SER A 94 -26.30 -2.07 -10.84
C SER A 94 -24.87 -1.50 -10.81
N ILE A 95 -24.10 -1.73 -9.75
CA ILE A 95 -22.68 -1.41 -9.68
C ILE A 95 -21.90 -2.15 -10.78
N PHE A 96 -22.25 -3.40 -11.09
CA PHE A 96 -21.54 -4.19 -12.10
C PHE A 96 -21.68 -3.57 -13.50
N SER A 97 -22.87 -3.10 -13.84
CA SER A 97 -23.12 -2.38 -15.10
C SER A 97 -22.31 -1.09 -15.21
N ARG A 98 -22.11 -0.37 -14.09
CA ARG A 98 -21.27 0.83 -14.05
C ARG A 98 -19.80 0.50 -14.28
N TYR A 99 -19.28 -0.57 -13.66
CA TYR A 99 -17.91 -1.04 -13.92
C TYR A 99 -17.70 -1.43 -15.39
N MET A 100 -18.67 -2.11 -16.03
CA MET A 100 -18.55 -2.47 -17.45
C MET A 100 -18.54 -1.26 -18.39
N ILE A 101 -19.17 -0.14 -18.02
CA ILE A 101 -19.07 1.10 -18.79
C ILE A 101 -17.66 1.70 -18.65
N ILE A 102 -17.10 1.70 -17.45
CA ILE A 102 -15.75 2.24 -17.18
C ILE A 102 -14.67 1.44 -17.92
N ILE A 103 -14.75 0.10 -17.89
CA ILE A 103 -13.79 -0.80 -18.56
C ILE A 103 -13.77 -0.58 -20.09
N LYS A 104 -14.86 -0.11 -20.68
CA LYS A 104 -14.95 0.19 -22.13
C LYS A 104 -14.37 1.55 -22.50
N SER A 105 -14.05 2.42 -21.54
CA SER A 105 -13.52 3.74 -21.80
C SER A 105 -12.02 3.69 -22.11
N ILE A 106 -11.61 4.27 -23.24
CA ILE A 106 -10.19 4.37 -23.59
C ILE A 106 -9.41 5.23 -22.59
N HIS A 107 -10.03 6.27 -22.03
CA HIS A 107 -9.41 7.13 -21.02
C HIS A 107 -9.04 6.32 -19.77
N PHE A 108 -9.90 5.38 -19.35
CA PHE A 108 -9.60 4.50 -18.23
C PHE A 108 -8.32 3.70 -18.48
N TRP A 109 -8.16 3.11 -19.67
CA TRP A 109 -6.97 2.35 -20.03
C TRP A 109 -5.72 3.22 -20.18
N SER A 110 -5.84 4.43 -20.73
CA SER A 110 -4.72 5.37 -20.86
C SER A 110 -4.08 5.73 -19.51
N PHE A 111 -4.87 5.84 -18.43
CA PHE A 111 -4.34 6.08 -17.09
C PHE A 111 -3.97 4.79 -16.35
N THR A 112 -4.72 3.69 -16.56
CA THR A 112 -4.52 2.44 -15.82
C THR A 112 -3.31 1.66 -16.31
N LEU A 113 -3.05 1.60 -17.62
CA LEU A 113 -1.94 0.80 -18.16
C LEU A 113 -0.56 1.28 -17.68
N PRO A 114 -0.22 2.59 -17.75
CA PRO A 114 1.06 3.05 -17.21
C PRO A 114 1.19 2.81 -15.72
N ALA A 115 0.12 3.01 -14.95
CA ALA A 115 0.10 2.77 -13.51
C ALA A 115 0.35 1.29 -13.16
N VAL A 116 -0.33 0.37 -13.85
CA VAL A 116 -0.15 -1.08 -13.65
C VAL A 116 1.23 -1.53 -14.10
N ALA A 117 1.74 -1.00 -15.22
CA ALA A 117 3.09 -1.31 -15.69
C ALA A 117 4.16 -0.85 -14.69
N GLY A 118 4.02 0.36 -14.15
CA GLY A 118 4.89 0.88 -13.09
C GLY A 118 4.87 0.00 -11.85
N MET A 119 3.66 -0.31 -11.33
CA MET A 119 3.51 -1.16 -10.14
C MET A 119 4.02 -2.59 -10.37
N SER A 120 3.82 -3.15 -11.56
CA SER A 120 4.30 -4.49 -11.91
C SER A 120 5.82 -4.54 -11.96
N SER A 121 6.46 -3.51 -12.54
CA SER A 121 7.92 -3.37 -12.56
C SER A 121 8.49 -3.25 -11.16
N PHE A 122 7.81 -2.49 -10.30
CA PHE A 122 8.16 -2.36 -8.89
C PHE A 122 8.12 -3.71 -8.16
N PHE A 123 7.03 -4.47 -8.26
CA PHE A 123 6.94 -5.79 -7.63
C PHE A 123 7.91 -6.82 -8.22
N ALA A 124 8.16 -6.78 -9.53
CA ALA A 124 9.13 -7.65 -10.17
C ALA A 124 10.54 -7.44 -9.60
N LEU A 125 10.93 -6.18 -9.36
CA LEU A 125 12.19 -5.84 -8.71
C LEU A 125 12.26 -6.46 -7.30
N PHE A 126 11.25 -6.27 -6.46
CA PHE A 126 11.22 -6.86 -5.10
C PHE A 126 11.32 -8.38 -5.09
N SER A 127 10.71 -9.04 -6.08
CA SER A 127 10.72 -10.50 -6.21
C SER A 127 12.08 -11.03 -6.66
N ILE A 128 12.72 -10.36 -7.63
CA ILE A 128 13.94 -10.84 -8.29
C ILE A 128 15.21 -10.43 -7.52
N THR A 129 15.22 -9.26 -6.85
CA THR A 129 16.40 -8.72 -6.17
C THR A 129 17.03 -9.67 -5.14
N PRO A 130 16.28 -10.31 -4.21
CA PRO A 130 16.86 -11.26 -3.26
C PRO A 130 17.54 -12.45 -3.94
N TYR A 131 16.92 -12.99 -4.99
CA TYR A 131 17.46 -14.10 -5.77
C TYR A 131 18.75 -13.74 -6.51
N ILE A 132 18.83 -12.55 -7.10
CA ILE A 132 20.05 -12.07 -7.76
C ILE A 132 21.18 -11.88 -6.72
N ILE A 133 20.88 -11.26 -5.58
CA ILE A 133 21.90 -11.00 -4.55
C ILE A 133 22.44 -12.29 -3.96
N GLU A 134 21.57 -13.28 -3.73
CA GLU A 134 21.96 -14.60 -3.25
C GLU A 134 22.79 -15.36 -4.29
N SER A 135 22.38 -15.34 -5.56
CA SER A 135 23.13 -16.03 -6.64
C SER A 135 24.50 -15.41 -6.92
N LEU A 136 24.68 -14.11 -6.65
CA LEU A 136 25.97 -13.42 -6.71
C LEU A 136 26.84 -13.59 -5.45
N GLY A 137 26.35 -14.30 -4.42
CA GLY A 137 27.07 -14.48 -3.15
C GLY A 137 27.29 -13.19 -2.37
N LEU A 138 26.49 -12.15 -2.64
CA LEU A 138 26.63 -10.84 -2.01
C LEU A 138 26.05 -10.83 -0.59
N PRO A 139 26.56 -9.95 0.30
CA PRO A 139 25.99 -9.80 1.64
C PRO A 139 24.51 -9.40 1.60
N LYS A 140 23.70 -9.95 2.51
CA LYS A 140 22.24 -9.67 2.59
C LYS A 140 21.92 -8.18 2.80
N VAL A 141 22.87 -7.39 3.30
CA VAL A 141 22.71 -5.93 3.45
C VAL A 141 22.57 -5.22 2.10
N THR A 142 23.06 -5.81 1.00
CA THR A 142 22.91 -5.26 -0.36
C THR A 142 21.45 -5.09 -0.76
N ILE A 143 20.56 -5.94 -0.23
CA ILE A 143 19.10 -5.85 -0.46
C ILE A 143 18.57 -4.49 0.04
N VAL A 144 19.07 -4.01 1.17
CA VAL A 144 18.65 -2.73 1.77
C VAL A 144 19.10 -1.57 0.87
N TYR A 145 20.30 -1.62 0.30
CA TYR A 145 20.78 -0.60 -0.64
C TYR A 145 19.95 -0.58 -1.92
N SER A 146 19.66 -1.74 -2.51
CA SER A 146 18.85 -1.85 -3.74
C SER A 146 17.42 -1.35 -3.55
N PHE A 147 16.78 -1.64 -2.41
CA PHE A 147 15.44 -1.14 -2.14
C PHE A 147 15.43 0.32 -1.68
N GLY A 148 16.49 0.77 -1.00
CA GLY A 148 16.67 2.17 -0.61
C GLY A 148 16.77 3.12 -1.80
N THR A 149 17.50 2.76 -2.86
CA THR A 149 17.58 3.58 -4.09
C THR A 149 16.23 3.66 -4.80
N VAL A 150 15.47 2.56 -4.84
CA VAL A 150 14.12 2.54 -5.42
C VAL A 150 13.14 3.38 -4.61
N GLY A 151 13.21 3.31 -3.28
CA GLY A 151 12.41 4.16 -2.40
C GLY A 151 12.70 5.64 -2.61
N LEU A 152 13.97 6.02 -2.77
CA LEU A 152 14.37 7.40 -3.11
C LEU A 152 13.82 7.84 -4.47
N SER A 153 13.90 7.00 -5.49
CA SER A 153 13.31 7.28 -6.81
C SER A 153 11.79 7.48 -6.72
N PHE A 154 11.11 6.69 -5.90
CA PHE A 154 9.67 6.82 -5.67
C PHE A 154 9.32 8.13 -4.95
N MET A 155 10.10 8.53 -3.94
CA MET A 155 9.92 9.81 -3.25
C MET A 155 10.15 11.00 -4.18
N LEU A 156 11.16 10.96 -5.05
CA LEU A 156 11.44 12.02 -6.02
C LEU A 156 10.36 12.16 -7.08
N GLY A 157 9.71 11.07 -7.48
CA GLY A 157 8.60 11.09 -8.44
C GLY A 157 7.23 11.44 -7.84
N SER A 158 7.13 11.56 -6.51
CA SER A 158 5.87 11.85 -5.80
C SER A 158 5.61 13.35 -5.54
N PHE A 159 6.48 14.23 -6.03
CA PHE A 159 6.33 15.69 -6.03
C PHE A 159 6.14 16.21 -7.46
#